data_AF-S4MIB7-F1
#
_entry.id   AF-S4MIB7-F1
#
_cell.length_a   1.000
_cell.length_b   1.000
_cell.length_c   1.000
_cell.angle_alpha   90.00
_cell.angle_beta   90.00
_cell.angle_gamma   90.00
#
_symmetry.space_group_name_H-M   'P 1'
#
loop_
_entity.id
_entity.type
_entity.pdbx_description
1 polymer ?
#
loop_
_entity_poly.entity_id
_entity_poly.type
_entity_poly.pdbx_seq_one_letter_code
_entity_poly.pdbx_strand_id
1 'polypeptide(L)'
;MTTLPVTTLLVIAKEPRPGRVKTRLTPPFTPRQAASLAEASLADTLDTVAAVPACRRVLVLDGEPGPWLPPGFDVVPQCAGGLDERLADAFARCAGPALLIGMDTPQVTPELLTVDFAGCDAWFGPAEDGGFWALGLARPDPALLRGVPMSTAATGAVQRDRLVAAGLRVRDLPRLRDVDTAADAHAVAALAPDGRFAARLARCAAPASRTDGRFAARPAGSAAPDSRPDGFTGRPGGSAAPTARTDGFAARLSRSAAPDSRPAGPR
;
A
#
# COMPACT_ATOMS: atom_id res chain seq x y z
N MET A 1 -14.59 -30.83 0.35
CA MET A 1 -13.42 -30.59 1.21
C MET A 1 -12.68 -29.40 0.63
N THR A 2 -12.82 -28.22 1.22
CA THR A 2 -12.05 -27.04 0.81
C THR A 2 -10.62 -27.30 1.25
N THR A 3 -9.72 -27.59 0.31
CA THR A 3 -8.29 -27.67 0.57
C THR A 3 -7.87 -26.34 1.20
N LEU A 4 -7.29 -26.39 2.40
CA LEU A 4 -6.78 -25.19 3.05
C LEU A 4 -5.77 -24.51 2.11
N PRO A 5 -5.76 -23.17 2.02
CA PRO A 5 -4.78 -22.45 1.21
C PRO A 5 -3.38 -22.82 1.72
N VAL A 6 -2.52 -23.29 0.82
CA VAL A 6 -1.16 -23.78 1.14
C VAL A 6 -0.09 -22.69 1.04
N THR A 7 -0.45 -21.50 0.57
CA THR A 7 0.50 -20.42 0.28
C THR A 7 0.81 -19.61 1.55
N THR A 8 2.10 -19.42 1.83
CA THR A 8 2.60 -18.47 2.81
C THR A 8 2.70 -17.08 2.17
N LEU A 9 2.15 -16.05 2.82
CA LEU A 9 2.30 -14.66 2.40
C LEU A 9 3.43 -14.01 3.21
N LEU A 10 4.40 -13.44 2.51
CA LEU A 10 5.52 -12.71 3.08
C LEU A 10 5.37 -11.23 2.73
N VAL A 11 5.53 -10.35 3.72
CA VAL A 11 5.68 -8.90 3.49
C VAL A 11 7.08 -8.52 3.96
N ILE A 12 7.91 -7.97 3.07
CA ILE A 12 9.19 -7.40 3.46
C ILE A 12 9.04 -5.89 3.65
N ALA A 13 9.41 -5.40 4.83
CA ALA A 13 9.19 -4.00 5.20
C ALA A 13 10.31 -3.44 6.08
N LYS A 14 10.47 -2.12 6.04
CA LYS A 14 11.23 -1.35 7.01
C LYS A 14 10.26 -0.61 7.92
N GLU A 15 10.60 -0.48 9.19
CA GLU A 15 9.80 0.29 10.12
C GLU A 15 9.66 1.75 9.61
N PRO A 16 8.43 2.30 9.55
CA PRO A 16 8.16 3.67 9.12
C PRO A 16 8.73 4.76 10.05
N ARG A 17 10.06 4.95 10.07
CA ARG A 17 10.74 5.94 10.91
C ARG A 17 11.06 7.24 10.14
N PRO A 18 10.73 8.43 10.68
CA PRO A 18 11.10 9.72 10.08
C PRO A 18 12.59 9.78 9.74
N GLY A 19 12.91 10.16 8.50
CA GLY A 19 14.29 10.31 8.00
C GLY A 19 15.01 8.99 7.69
N ARG A 20 14.37 7.82 7.88
CA ARG A 20 14.94 6.51 7.54
C ARG A 20 14.24 5.82 6.37
N VAL A 21 12.97 6.14 6.12
CA VAL A 21 12.19 5.63 5.00
C VAL A 21 11.74 6.77 4.09
N LYS A 22 11.49 6.44 2.81
CA LYS A 22 10.90 7.35 1.82
C LYS A 22 11.54 8.74 1.79
N THR A 23 12.86 8.78 1.85
CA THR A 23 13.63 10.04 1.76
C THR A 23 13.36 10.78 0.45
N ARG A 24 13.05 10.06 -0.63
CA ARG A 24 12.64 10.60 -1.94
C ARG A 24 11.26 11.28 -1.94
N LEU A 25 10.45 11.15 -0.89
CA LEU A 25 9.25 11.95 -0.67
C LEU A 25 9.55 13.33 -0.07
N THR A 26 10.79 13.59 0.33
CA THR A 26 11.24 14.83 0.97
C THR A 26 12.25 15.54 0.06
N PRO A 27 11.91 16.69 -0.57
CA PRO A 27 10.62 17.41 -0.61
C PRO A 27 9.56 16.73 -1.52
N PRO A 28 8.27 17.13 -1.47
CA PRO A 28 7.68 18.27 -0.74
C PRO A 28 7.25 17.94 0.70
N PHE A 29 7.23 16.67 1.07
CA PHE A 29 6.81 16.27 2.42
C PHE A 29 7.95 16.48 3.41
N THR A 30 7.60 16.77 4.67
CA THR A 30 8.55 16.69 5.78
C THR A 30 8.91 15.23 6.07
N PRO A 31 10.05 14.94 6.73
CA PRO A 31 10.40 13.57 7.12
C PRO A 31 9.33 12.85 7.95
N ARG A 32 8.57 13.58 8.78
CA ARG A 32 7.44 13.05 9.55
C ARG A 32 6.24 12.71 8.66
N GLN A 33 5.93 13.55 7.68
CA GLN A 33 4.87 13.28 6.71
C GLN A 33 5.24 12.07 5.82
N ALA A 34 6.47 12.00 5.32
CA ALA A 34 6.95 10.88 4.52
C ALA A 34 6.89 9.55 5.28
N ALA A 35 7.34 9.51 6.55
CA ALA A 35 7.23 8.32 7.38
C ALA A 35 5.78 7.93 7.64
N SER A 36 4.89 8.89 7.87
CA SER A 36 3.49 8.56 8.10
C SER A 36 2.73 8.15 6.84
N LEU A 37 3.18 8.58 5.65
CA LEU A 37 2.72 8.03 4.38
C LEU A 37 3.20 6.58 4.21
N ALA A 38 4.46 6.28 4.52
CA ALA A 38 4.99 4.91 4.52
C ALA A 38 4.23 4.01 5.51
N GLU A 39 3.89 4.52 6.69
CA GLU A 39 3.07 3.81 7.68
C GLU A 39 1.68 3.48 7.16
N ALA A 40 1.01 4.46 6.54
CA ALA A 40 -0.30 4.25 5.95
C ALA A 40 -0.25 3.25 4.77
N SER A 41 0.82 3.31 3.97
CA SER A 41 1.05 2.38 2.86
C SER A 41 1.23 0.94 3.35
N LEU A 42 2.08 0.76 4.36
CA LEU A 42 2.31 -0.55 4.97
C LEU A 42 1.05 -1.08 5.65
N ALA A 43 0.29 -0.23 6.35
CA ALA A 43 -0.97 -0.62 6.98
C ALA A 43 -2.00 -1.11 5.95
N ASP A 44 -2.21 -0.38 4.85
CA ASP A 44 -3.13 -0.80 3.77
C ASP A 44 -2.66 -2.15 3.16
N THR A 45 -1.36 -2.30 2.93
CA THR A 45 -0.79 -3.56 2.40
C THR A 45 -1.03 -4.74 3.35
N LEU A 46 -0.82 -4.55 4.66
CA LEU A 46 -1.00 -5.59 5.67
C LEU A 46 -2.48 -5.93 5.88
N ASP A 47 -3.38 -4.96 5.84
CA ASP A 47 -4.82 -5.18 5.89
C ASP A 47 -5.28 -6.05 4.70
N THR A 48 -4.76 -5.77 3.48
CA THR A 48 -5.02 -6.61 2.30
C THR A 48 -4.48 -8.04 2.48
N VAL A 49 -3.26 -8.20 2.98
CA VAL A 49 -2.68 -9.54 3.24
C VAL A 49 -3.45 -10.29 4.33
N ALA A 50 -3.97 -9.60 5.34
CA ALA A 50 -4.79 -10.20 6.39
C ALA A 50 -6.09 -10.81 5.83
N ALA A 51 -6.70 -10.13 4.85
CA ALA A 51 -7.95 -10.55 4.20
C ALA A 51 -7.80 -11.76 3.26
N VAL A 52 -6.58 -12.05 2.77
CA VAL A 52 -6.33 -13.14 1.81
C VAL A 52 -6.17 -14.47 2.55
N PRO A 53 -6.91 -15.54 2.18
CA PRO A 53 -6.70 -16.86 2.76
C PRO A 53 -5.26 -17.36 2.56
N ALA A 54 -4.56 -17.66 3.65
CA ALA A 54 -3.17 -18.10 3.64
C ALA A 54 -2.92 -19.11 4.76
N CYS A 55 -1.97 -20.04 4.57
CA CYS A 55 -1.57 -20.94 5.65
C CYS A 55 -0.81 -20.19 6.75
N ARG A 56 -0.08 -19.15 6.36
CA ARG A 56 0.78 -18.35 7.23
C ARG A 56 0.98 -16.96 6.63
N ARG A 57 1.09 -15.96 7.49
CA ARG A 57 1.42 -14.57 7.12
C ARG A 57 2.64 -14.15 7.93
N VAL A 58 3.69 -13.71 7.24
CA VAL A 58 4.95 -13.35 7.88
C VAL A 58 5.34 -11.94 7.47
N LEU A 59 5.62 -11.09 8.45
CA LEU A 59 6.24 -9.80 8.26
C LEU A 59 7.74 -9.92 8.51
N VAL A 60 8.54 -9.74 7.46
CA VAL A 60 10.01 -9.73 7.52
C VAL A 60 10.48 -8.29 7.69
N LEU A 61 10.74 -7.90 8.93
CA LEU A 61 10.86 -6.50 9.35
C LEU A 61 12.30 -6.08 9.63
N ASP A 62 12.69 -4.92 9.10
CA ASP A 62 13.87 -4.18 9.54
C ASP A 62 13.41 -3.03 10.45
N GLY A 63 13.54 -3.25 11.76
CA GLY A 63 13.01 -2.39 12.82
C GLY A 63 12.02 -3.11 13.73
N GLU A 64 11.21 -2.35 14.45
CA GLU A 64 10.23 -2.84 15.42
C GLU A 64 8.80 -2.74 14.87
N PRO A 65 7.91 -3.70 15.21
CA PRO A 65 6.51 -3.60 14.85
C PRO A 65 5.84 -2.41 15.54
N GLY A 66 4.83 -1.83 14.90
CA GLY A 66 4.08 -0.69 15.43
C GLY A 66 2.56 -0.88 15.37
N PRO A 67 1.79 0.16 15.71
CA PRO A 67 0.32 0.10 15.73
C PRO A 67 -0.32 -0.13 14.34
N TRP A 68 0.48 -0.04 13.28
CA TRP A 68 0.11 -0.33 11.90
C TRP A 68 0.04 -1.83 11.58
N LEU A 69 0.51 -2.71 12.48
CA LEU A 69 0.49 -4.16 12.29
C LEU A 69 -0.83 -4.78 12.81
N PRO A 70 -1.69 -5.34 11.94
CA PRO A 70 -2.85 -6.11 12.38
C PRO A 70 -2.45 -7.45 13.03
N PRO A 71 -3.32 -8.08 13.84
CA PRO A 71 -3.06 -9.39 14.41
C PRO A 71 -2.98 -10.49 13.32
N GLY A 72 -2.41 -11.64 13.68
CA GLY A 72 -2.33 -12.81 12.77
C GLY A 72 -1.10 -12.84 11.85
N PHE A 73 -0.08 -12.03 12.16
CA PHE A 73 1.23 -12.06 11.49
C PHE A 73 2.31 -12.61 12.42
N ASP A 74 3.15 -13.48 11.88
CA ASP A 74 4.44 -13.78 12.49
C ASP A 74 5.43 -12.68 12.11
N VAL A 75 6.02 -12.01 13.09
CA VAL A 75 7.06 -11.00 12.83
C VAL A 75 8.43 -11.63 12.99
N VAL A 76 9.26 -11.51 11.96
CA VAL A 76 10.64 -11.99 11.97
C VAL A 76 11.59 -10.86 11.56
N PRO A 77 12.79 -10.76 12.15
CA PRO A 77 13.74 -9.74 11.76
C PRO A 77 14.32 -10.05 10.37
N GLN A 78 14.59 -9.01 9.58
CA GLN A 78 15.44 -9.13 8.39
C GLN A 78 16.86 -9.53 8.81
N CYS A 79 17.49 -10.41 8.03
CA CYS A 79 18.91 -10.70 8.20
C CYS A 79 19.77 -9.48 7.83
N ALA A 80 21.03 -9.49 8.28
CA ALA A 80 22.00 -8.52 7.79
C ALA A 80 22.24 -8.69 6.28
N GLY A 81 22.80 -7.66 5.64
CA GLY A 81 23.24 -7.72 4.25
C GLY A 81 22.30 -7.06 3.25
N GLY A 82 22.47 -7.44 1.98
CA GLY A 82 21.78 -6.88 0.81
C GLY A 82 20.29 -7.25 0.73
N LEU A 83 19.53 -6.56 -0.12
CA LEU A 83 18.11 -6.87 -0.31
C LEU A 83 17.91 -8.28 -0.88
N ASP A 84 18.76 -8.71 -1.82
CA ASP A 84 18.75 -10.06 -2.35
C ASP A 84 18.96 -11.12 -1.25
N GLU A 85 19.84 -10.85 -0.30
CA GLU A 85 20.10 -11.74 0.84
C GLU A 85 18.91 -11.82 1.80
N ARG A 86 18.28 -10.68 2.08
CA ARG A 86 17.08 -10.58 2.94
C ARG A 86 15.88 -11.28 2.32
N LEU A 87 15.67 -11.12 1.01
CA LEU A 87 14.63 -11.83 0.28
C LEU A 87 14.89 -13.34 0.27
N ALA A 88 16.15 -13.75 0.06
CA ALA A 88 16.55 -15.15 0.11
C ALA A 88 16.30 -15.77 1.50
N ASP A 89 16.63 -15.06 2.58
CA ASP A 89 16.33 -15.49 3.97
C ASP A 89 14.82 -15.61 4.22
N ALA A 90 14.02 -14.68 3.69
CA ALA A 90 12.56 -14.72 3.80
C ALA A 90 11.99 -15.99 3.16
N PHE A 91 12.44 -16.35 1.95
CA PHE A 91 12.02 -17.59 1.28
C PHE A 91 12.52 -18.85 1.97
N ALA A 92 13.72 -18.83 2.56
CA ALA A 92 14.28 -19.97 3.30
C ALA A 92 13.42 -20.40 4.50
N ARG A 93 12.56 -19.51 5.01
CA ARG A 93 11.64 -19.77 6.13
C ARG A 93 10.34 -20.46 5.71
N CYS A 94 10.16 -20.73 4.42
CA CYS A 94 8.93 -21.29 3.86
C CYS A 94 9.15 -22.74 3.43
N ALA A 95 8.35 -23.66 3.98
CA ALA A 95 8.41 -25.08 3.61
C ALA A 95 7.55 -25.43 2.37
N GLY A 96 6.68 -24.53 1.94
CA GLY A 96 5.76 -24.72 0.82
C GLY A 96 5.65 -23.46 -0.03
N PRO A 97 4.65 -23.39 -0.93
CA PRO A 97 4.46 -22.24 -1.81
C PRO A 97 4.43 -20.94 -1.04
N ALA A 98 5.13 -19.92 -1.54
CA ALA A 98 5.21 -18.62 -0.90
C ALA A 98 5.06 -17.49 -1.91
N LEU A 99 4.39 -16.40 -1.51
CA LEU A 99 4.31 -15.15 -2.24
C LEU A 99 4.87 -14.04 -1.35
N LEU A 100 5.93 -13.39 -1.82
CA LEU A 100 6.54 -12.24 -1.18
C LEU A 100 6.11 -10.97 -1.89
N ILE A 101 5.70 -9.96 -1.11
CA ILE A 101 5.42 -8.61 -1.59
C ILE A 101 6.21 -7.54 -0.81
N GLY A 102 6.43 -6.40 -1.46
CA GLY A 102 6.99 -5.20 -0.83
C GLY A 102 5.96 -4.41 0.00
N MET A 103 6.42 -3.37 0.71
CA MET A 103 5.59 -2.51 1.56
C MET A 103 5.01 -1.26 0.87
N ASP A 104 5.37 -1.05 -0.40
CA ASP A 104 5.25 0.24 -1.09
C ASP A 104 4.15 0.27 -2.16
N THR A 105 3.27 -0.72 -2.15
CA THR A 105 2.18 -0.89 -3.11
C THR A 105 0.81 -0.92 -2.41
N PRO A 106 0.36 0.17 -1.77
CA PRO A 106 -0.90 0.19 -1.02
C PRO A 106 -2.16 -0.04 -1.87
N GLN A 107 -2.02 -0.01 -3.19
CA GLN A 107 -3.06 -0.33 -4.16
C GLN A 107 -3.22 -1.84 -4.43
N VAL A 108 -2.43 -2.72 -3.79
CA VAL A 108 -2.64 -4.18 -3.92
C VAL A 108 -4.03 -4.57 -3.44
N THR A 109 -4.64 -5.53 -4.14
CA THR A 109 -5.96 -6.07 -3.80
C THR A 109 -5.86 -7.55 -3.44
N PRO A 110 -6.85 -8.12 -2.71
CA PRO A 110 -6.84 -9.55 -2.38
C PRO A 110 -6.73 -10.46 -3.61
N GLU A 111 -7.32 -10.07 -4.73
CA GLU A 111 -7.28 -10.82 -6.00
C GLU A 111 -5.87 -10.93 -6.55
N LEU A 112 -5.06 -9.87 -6.42
CA LEU A 112 -3.66 -9.86 -6.88
C LEU A 112 -2.77 -10.77 -6.02
N LEU A 113 -3.14 -10.98 -4.75
CA LEU A 113 -2.38 -11.82 -3.82
C LEU A 113 -2.88 -13.27 -3.77
N THR A 114 -4.05 -13.55 -4.35
CA THR A 114 -4.62 -14.91 -4.43
C THR A 114 -4.05 -15.63 -5.64
N VAL A 115 -2.83 -16.13 -5.50
CA VAL A 115 -2.11 -16.85 -6.56
C VAL A 115 -2.33 -18.36 -6.50
N ASP A 116 -2.40 -18.98 -7.67
CA ASP A 116 -2.44 -20.43 -7.84
C ASP A 116 -1.19 -20.91 -8.59
N PHE A 117 -0.54 -21.93 -8.03
CA PHE A 117 0.64 -22.57 -8.62
C PHE A 117 0.29 -23.78 -9.49
N ALA A 118 -1.00 -24.04 -9.78
CA ALA A 118 -1.39 -25.04 -10.75
C ALA A 118 -0.89 -24.68 -12.16
N GLY A 119 0.12 -25.43 -12.62
CA GLY A 119 0.70 -25.29 -13.95
C GLY A 119 1.75 -24.19 -14.09
N CYS A 120 2.19 -23.57 -13.00
CA CYS A 120 3.36 -22.68 -12.98
C CYS A 120 4.22 -22.95 -11.75
N ASP A 121 5.48 -22.51 -11.81
CA ASP A 121 6.45 -22.73 -10.73
C ASP A 121 6.80 -21.40 -10.04
N ALA A 122 6.57 -20.28 -10.70
CA ALA A 122 6.78 -18.95 -10.16
C ALA A 122 5.72 -17.92 -10.63
N TRP A 123 5.49 -16.92 -9.79
CA TRP A 123 4.75 -15.70 -10.09
C TRP A 123 5.68 -14.50 -10.00
N PHE A 124 5.58 -13.56 -10.93
CA PHE A 124 6.43 -12.38 -10.96
C PHE A 124 5.59 -11.11 -11.17
N GLY A 125 5.65 -10.18 -10.22
CA GLY A 125 4.96 -8.88 -10.31
C GLY A 125 5.96 -7.76 -10.62
N PRO A 126 6.09 -7.31 -11.87
CA PRO A 126 7.03 -6.25 -12.22
C PRO A 126 6.61 -4.91 -11.63
N ALA A 127 7.57 -4.11 -11.17
CA ALA A 127 7.33 -2.73 -10.75
C ALA A 127 7.66 -1.75 -11.89
N GLU A 128 7.00 -0.59 -11.95
CA GLU A 128 7.24 0.43 -12.98
C GLU A 128 8.66 1.03 -12.97
N ASP A 129 9.33 1.03 -11.83
CA ASP A 129 10.69 1.55 -11.66
C ASP A 129 11.80 0.59 -12.16
N GLY A 130 11.41 -0.58 -12.66
CA GLY A 130 12.30 -1.62 -13.14
C GLY A 130 12.62 -2.70 -12.11
N GLY A 131 12.09 -2.60 -10.89
CA GLY A 131 12.11 -3.66 -9.87
C GLY A 131 10.96 -4.67 -10.01
N PHE A 132 10.57 -5.24 -8.88
CA PHE A 132 9.39 -6.11 -8.76
C PHE A 132 8.70 -5.87 -7.42
N TRP A 133 7.38 -5.77 -7.43
CA TRP A 133 6.57 -5.62 -6.24
C TRP A 133 6.16 -6.96 -5.62
N ALA A 134 6.20 -8.04 -6.42
CA ALA A 134 5.88 -9.40 -5.98
C ALA A 134 6.77 -10.47 -6.61
N LEU A 135 7.07 -11.49 -5.83
CA LEU A 135 7.71 -12.73 -6.28
C LEU A 135 7.05 -13.91 -5.57
N GLY A 136 6.54 -14.87 -6.33
CA GLY A 136 5.97 -16.11 -5.81
C GLY A 136 6.74 -17.33 -6.30
N LEU A 137 6.95 -18.31 -5.42
CA LEU A 137 7.64 -19.56 -5.73
C LEU A 137 6.82 -20.74 -5.21
N ALA A 138 6.52 -21.71 -6.07
CA ALA A 138 5.83 -22.94 -5.67
C ALA A 138 6.71 -23.79 -4.74
N ARG A 139 8.02 -23.74 -4.97
CA ARG A 139 9.07 -24.35 -4.15
C ARG A 139 10.12 -23.27 -3.86
N PRO A 140 10.08 -22.63 -2.69
CA PRO A 140 11.06 -21.62 -2.30
C PRO A 140 12.49 -22.14 -2.41
N ASP A 141 13.31 -21.46 -3.21
CA ASP A 141 14.74 -21.72 -3.34
C ASP A 141 15.49 -20.39 -3.19
N PRO A 142 16.18 -20.16 -2.06
CA PRO A 142 16.95 -18.94 -1.80
C PRO A 142 18.00 -18.63 -2.88
N ALA A 143 18.54 -19.64 -3.57
CA ALA A 143 19.55 -19.44 -4.61
C ALA A 143 19.02 -18.66 -5.82
N LEU A 144 17.70 -18.66 -6.06
CA LEU A 144 17.06 -17.92 -7.14
C LEU A 144 17.10 -16.40 -6.95
N LEU A 145 17.48 -15.91 -5.76
CA LEU A 145 17.49 -14.48 -5.43
C LEU A 145 18.90 -13.93 -5.24
N ARG A 146 19.83 -14.75 -4.70
CA ARG A 146 21.19 -14.32 -4.35
C ARG A 146 21.97 -13.79 -5.54
N GLY A 147 22.51 -12.58 -5.43
CA GLY A 147 23.31 -11.95 -6.49
C GLY A 147 22.50 -11.41 -7.66
N VAL A 148 21.19 -11.21 -7.54
CA VAL A 148 20.47 -10.31 -8.46
C VAL A 148 20.87 -8.88 -8.08
N PRO A 149 21.27 -8.02 -9.03
CA PRO A 149 21.51 -6.61 -8.75
C PRO A 149 20.25 -5.94 -8.21
N MET A 150 20.32 -5.36 -7.02
CA MET A 150 19.19 -4.70 -6.37
C MET A 150 19.22 -3.19 -6.61
N SER A 151 18.05 -2.54 -6.56
CA SER A 151 17.90 -1.07 -6.70
C SER A 151 18.37 -0.51 -8.05
N THR A 152 18.16 -1.25 -9.14
CA THR A 152 18.47 -0.79 -10.51
C THR A 152 17.24 -0.95 -11.41
N ALA A 153 17.17 -0.17 -12.49
CA ALA A 153 16.08 -0.29 -13.47
C ALA A 153 16.04 -1.66 -14.19
N ALA A 154 17.09 -2.47 -14.07
CA ALA A 154 17.17 -3.81 -14.63
C ALA A 154 16.85 -4.92 -13.61
N THR A 155 16.69 -4.60 -12.32
CA THR A 155 16.56 -5.59 -11.23
C THR A 155 15.46 -6.61 -11.51
N GLY A 156 14.27 -6.15 -11.90
CA GLY A 156 13.13 -6.99 -12.21
C GLY A 156 13.35 -7.87 -13.44
N ALA A 157 13.92 -7.30 -14.51
CA ALA A 157 14.24 -8.07 -15.72
C ALA A 157 15.25 -9.20 -15.40
N VAL A 158 16.33 -8.88 -14.69
CA VAL A 158 17.35 -9.87 -14.29
C VAL A 158 16.77 -10.94 -13.36
N GLN A 159 15.91 -10.56 -12.40
CA GLN A 159 15.25 -11.52 -11.52
C GLN A 159 14.34 -12.47 -12.30
N ARG A 160 13.53 -11.94 -13.23
CA ARG A 160 12.62 -12.75 -14.05
C ARG A 160 13.40 -13.70 -14.96
N ASP A 161 14.45 -13.21 -15.63
CA ASP A 161 15.30 -14.02 -16.49
C ASP A 161 15.99 -15.14 -15.72
N ARG A 162 16.39 -14.88 -14.47
CA ARG A 162 16.96 -15.91 -13.59
C ARG A 162 15.97 -17.04 -13.30
N LEU A 163 14.69 -16.73 -13.07
CA LEU A 163 13.65 -17.76 -12.87
C LEU A 163 13.48 -18.62 -14.13
N VAL A 164 13.45 -17.98 -15.30
CA VAL A 164 13.34 -18.68 -16.59
C VAL A 164 14.57 -19.54 -16.87
N ALA A 165 15.77 -19.01 -16.61
CA ALA A 165 17.04 -19.72 -16.78
C ALA A 165 17.17 -20.94 -15.85
N ALA A 166 16.50 -20.90 -14.68
CA ALA A 166 16.38 -22.04 -13.77
C ALA A 166 15.32 -23.08 -14.24
N GLY A 167 14.70 -22.89 -15.40
CA GLY A 167 13.71 -23.80 -15.99
C GLY A 167 12.31 -23.68 -15.40
N LEU A 168 12.01 -22.59 -14.67
CA LEU A 168 10.70 -22.38 -14.06
C LEU A 168 9.68 -21.88 -15.08
N ARG A 169 8.44 -22.37 -15.00
CA ARG A 169 7.31 -21.76 -15.71
C ARG A 169 6.85 -20.54 -14.92
N VAL A 170 7.19 -19.36 -15.42
CA VAL A 170 6.88 -18.08 -14.78
C VAL A 170 5.56 -17.53 -15.34
N ARG A 171 4.64 -17.14 -14.45
CA ARG A 171 3.47 -16.30 -14.80
C ARG A 171 3.68 -14.89 -14.26
N ASP A 172 3.24 -13.90 -15.03
CA ASP A 172 3.35 -12.50 -14.63
C ASP A 172 2.05 -12.01 -13.97
N LEU A 173 2.18 -11.30 -12.86
CA LEU A 173 1.13 -10.47 -12.28
C LEU A 173 1.09 -9.12 -13.01
N PRO A 174 0.00 -8.34 -12.88
CA PRO A 174 -0.03 -6.97 -13.37
C PRO A 174 1.14 -6.14 -12.86
N ARG A 175 1.64 -5.24 -13.72
CA ARG A 175 2.63 -4.26 -13.32
C ARG A 175 2.00 -3.25 -12.36
N LEU A 176 2.69 -2.94 -11.26
CA LEU A 176 2.28 -1.91 -10.31
C LEU A 176 3.35 -0.82 -10.16
N ARG A 177 2.91 0.35 -9.67
CA ARG A 177 3.78 1.47 -9.32
C ARG A 177 4.06 1.45 -7.82
N ASP A 178 5.33 1.50 -7.45
CA ASP A 178 5.75 1.67 -6.06
C ASP A 178 5.69 3.16 -5.68
N VAL A 179 5.29 3.45 -4.45
CA VAL A 179 5.23 4.83 -3.94
C VAL A 179 6.63 5.27 -3.53
N ASP A 180 7.38 5.92 -4.43
CA ASP A 180 8.75 6.37 -4.13
C ASP A 180 8.93 7.89 -4.14
N THR A 181 8.19 8.58 -5.01
CA THR A 181 8.18 10.04 -5.15
C THR A 181 6.79 10.61 -4.86
N ALA A 182 6.69 11.93 -4.74
CA ALA A 182 5.40 12.60 -4.55
C ALA A 182 4.45 12.37 -5.74
N ALA A 183 4.99 12.28 -6.96
CA ALA A 183 4.20 11.97 -8.15
C ALA A 183 3.63 10.54 -8.05
N ASP A 184 4.41 9.58 -7.55
CA ASP A 184 3.94 8.22 -7.33
C ASP A 184 2.86 8.18 -6.26
N ALA A 185 3.05 8.91 -5.16
CA ALA A 185 2.05 9.01 -4.10
C ALA A 185 0.70 9.49 -4.63
N HIS A 186 0.68 10.56 -5.45
CA HIS A 186 -0.56 11.04 -6.05
C HIS A 186 -1.17 10.05 -7.05
N ALA A 187 -0.34 9.42 -7.90
CA ALA A 187 -0.81 8.44 -8.88
C ALA A 187 -1.41 7.20 -8.20
N VAL A 188 -0.74 6.66 -7.18
CA VAL A 188 -1.18 5.48 -6.43
C VAL A 188 -2.42 5.77 -5.60
N ALA A 189 -2.50 6.94 -4.94
CA ALA A 189 -3.69 7.34 -4.20
C ALA A 189 -4.93 7.45 -5.08
N ALA A 190 -4.79 7.79 -6.36
CA ALA A 190 -5.90 7.80 -7.31
C ALA A 190 -6.39 6.39 -7.69
N LEU A 191 -5.53 5.37 -7.60
CA LEU A 191 -5.89 3.96 -7.85
C LEU A 191 -6.60 3.31 -6.65
N ALA A 192 -6.29 3.76 -5.43
CA ALA A 192 -6.87 3.26 -4.18
C ALA A 192 -7.36 4.43 -3.29
N PRO A 193 -8.43 5.15 -3.70
CA PRO A 193 -8.83 6.40 -3.05
C PRO A 193 -9.39 6.22 -1.63
N ASP A 194 -9.88 5.03 -1.30
CA ASP A 194 -10.53 4.72 -0.02
C ASP A 194 -9.54 4.22 1.06
N GLY A 195 -8.27 4.03 0.69
CA GLY A 195 -7.22 3.53 1.59
C GLY A 195 -6.72 4.56 2.59
N ARG A 196 -6.08 4.09 3.68
CA ARG A 196 -5.45 4.96 4.68
C ARG A 196 -4.38 5.84 4.04
N PHE A 197 -3.66 5.31 3.06
CA PHE A 197 -2.63 6.01 2.31
C PHE A 197 -3.17 7.24 1.59
N ALA A 198 -4.24 7.09 0.80
CA ALA A 198 -4.87 8.20 0.09
C ALA A 198 -5.42 9.25 1.06
N ALA A 199 -6.09 8.82 2.13
CA ALA A 199 -6.58 9.71 3.18
C ALA A 199 -5.43 10.47 3.89
N ARG A 200 -4.28 9.81 4.09
CA ARG A 200 -3.09 10.43 4.70
C ARG A 200 -2.44 11.45 3.78
N LEU A 201 -2.34 11.15 2.49
CA LEU A 201 -1.82 12.06 1.47
C LEU A 201 -2.65 13.34 1.38
N ALA A 202 -3.98 13.22 1.35
CA ALA A 202 -4.89 14.36 1.34
C ALA A 202 -4.67 15.28 2.56
N ARG A 203 -4.46 14.72 3.75
CA ARG A 203 -4.15 15.50 4.98
C ARG A 203 -2.79 16.19 4.93
N CYS A 204 -1.81 15.65 4.20
CA CYS A 204 -0.51 16.29 4.03
C CYS A 204 -0.57 17.47 3.05
N ALA A 205 -1.50 17.44 2.10
CA ALA A 205 -1.72 18.50 1.10
C ALA A 205 -2.63 19.64 1.59
N ALA A 206 -3.45 19.40 2.63
CA ALA A 206 -4.27 20.45 3.23
C ALA A 206 -3.35 21.56 3.79
N PRO A 207 -3.56 22.85 3.42
CA PRO A 207 -2.83 23.94 4.05
C PRO A 207 -3.09 23.86 5.55
N ALA A 208 -2.03 23.98 6.37
CA ALA A 208 -2.16 24.07 7.81
C ALA A 208 -3.22 25.15 8.09
N SER A 209 -4.39 24.73 8.55
CA SER A 209 -5.47 25.66 8.88
C SER A 209 -4.85 26.68 9.81
N ARG A 210 -4.74 27.93 9.36
CA ARG A 210 -4.39 29.05 10.22
C ARG A 210 -5.46 29.06 11.30
N THR A 211 -5.16 28.45 12.44
CA THR A 211 -5.90 28.74 13.66
C THR A 211 -5.57 30.20 13.92
N ASP A 212 -6.46 31.08 13.47
CA ASP A 212 -6.39 32.51 13.70
C ASP A 212 -6.26 32.73 15.20
N GLY A 213 -5.02 32.94 15.64
CA GLY A 213 -4.69 33.54 16.93
C GLY A 213 -5.11 35.00 16.89
N ARG A 214 -6.42 35.28 16.86
CA ARG A 214 -6.94 36.56 17.34
C ARG A 214 -6.84 36.54 18.86
N PHE A 215 -5.63 36.77 19.36
CA PHE A 215 -5.49 37.47 20.63
C PHE A 215 -5.99 38.89 20.39
N ALA A 216 -7.29 39.10 20.62
CA ALA A 216 -7.83 40.44 20.76
C ALA A 216 -7.16 41.07 21.99
N ALA A 217 -6.26 42.01 21.75
CA ALA A 217 -5.73 42.89 22.76
C ALA A 217 -6.90 43.62 23.45
N ARG A 218 -7.05 43.43 24.75
CA ARG A 218 -7.90 44.26 25.61
C ARG A 218 -7.30 45.68 25.67
N PRO A 219 -8.06 46.76 25.43
CA PRO A 219 -7.74 48.03 26.01
C PRO A 219 -8.25 48.09 27.46
N ALA A 220 -7.51 48.80 28.30
CA ALA A 220 -7.80 49.04 29.71
C ALA A 220 -8.63 50.34 29.87
N GLY A 221 -9.58 50.32 30.83
CA GLY A 221 -10.26 51.49 31.44
C GLY A 221 -11.28 52.21 30.55
N SER A 222 -12.43 52.72 31.01
CA SER A 222 -12.87 53.10 32.35
C SER A 222 -14.40 53.34 32.38
N ALA A 223 -14.96 53.27 33.59
CA ALA A 223 -16.17 53.93 34.11
C ALA A 223 -17.55 53.69 33.46
N ALA A 224 -18.45 53.10 34.27
CA ALA A 224 -19.91 53.32 34.21
C ALA A 224 -20.25 54.65 34.95
N PRO A 225 -21.44 55.27 34.74
CA PRO A 225 -22.67 54.72 35.33
C PRO A 225 -23.96 54.84 34.49
N ASP A 226 -24.84 53.87 34.75
CA ASP A 226 -26.28 53.95 35.03
C ASP A 226 -27.27 54.62 34.04
N SER A 227 -28.18 53.81 33.47
CA SER A 227 -29.65 53.92 33.59
C SER A 227 -30.40 53.10 32.50
N ARG A 228 -31.41 52.34 32.93
CA ARG A 228 -32.48 51.69 32.12
C ARG A 228 -33.75 52.59 32.14
N PRO A 229 -34.92 52.27 31.49
CA PRO A 229 -35.34 51.07 30.75
C PRO A 229 -36.15 51.36 29.44
N ASP A 230 -36.78 50.28 28.93
CA ASP A 230 -37.88 50.19 27.95
C ASP A 230 -37.49 50.32 26.46
N GLY A 231 -37.93 49.49 25.51
CA GLY A 231 -38.90 48.40 25.47
C GLY A 231 -39.27 48.16 23.99
N PHE A 232 -39.81 46.96 23.70
CA PHE A 232 -40.70 46.66 22.55
C PHE A 232 -40.12 46.16 21.19
N THR A 233 -40.34 44.85 20.98
CA THR A 233 -40.84 44.11 19.80
C THR A 233 -40.15 44.09 18.43
N GLY A 234 -40.12 42.88 17.84
CA GLY A 234 -40.35 42.71 16.40
C GLY A 234 -39.52 41.63 15.68
N ARG A 235 -39.95 40.37 15.73
CA ARG A 235 -39.91 39.41 14.60
C ARG A 235 -41.31 39.44 13.95
N PRO A 236 -41.58 38.99 12.70
CA PRO A 236 -41.00 37.79 12.06
C PRO A 236 -40.92 37.84 10.49
N GLY A 237 -40.66 36.69 9.87
CA GLY A 237 -40.83 36.39 8.43
C GLY A 237 -39.48 36.04 7.81
N GLY A 238 -39.21 34.82 7.37
CA GLY A 238 -39.88 34.01 6.34
C GLY A 238 -38.83 33.87 5.22
N SER A 239 -38.64 32.81 4.44
CA SER A 239 -39.40 31.63 4.04
C SER A 239 -38.46 30.82 3.11
N ALA A 240 -38.69 29.50 3.00
CA ALA A 240 -38.45 28.59 1.86
C ALA A 240 -37.03 28.55 1.20
N ALA A 241 -36.26 27.45 1.33
CA ALA A 241 -36.38 26.13 0.67
C ALA A 241 -35.67 26.09 -0.72
N PRO A 242 -35.55 24.91 -1.38
CA PRO A 242 -34.34 24.09 -1.39
C PRO A 242 -33.84 23.81 -2.82
N THR A 243 -32.70 23.12 -2.99
CA THR A 243 -32.27 22.25 -4.14
C THR A 243 -30.75 22.11 -4.10
N ALA A 244 -30.08 21.05 -4.54
CA ALA A 244 -30.48 19.77 -5.09
C ALA A 244 -29.32 18.79 -4.84
N ARG A 245 -29.68 17.51 -4.72
CA ARG A 245 -28.78 16.37 -4.90
C ARG A 245 -28.32 16.32 -6.35
N THR A 246 -27.09 15.87 -6.56
CA THR A 246 -26.74 15.04 -7.71
C THR A 246 -25.83 13.92 -7.25
N ASP A 247 -26.38 12.71 -7.32
CA ASP A 247 -25.69 11.45 -7.21
C ASP A 247 -24.80 11.20 -8.43
N GLY A 248 -23.71 10.47 -8.18
CA GLY A 248 -23.38 9.26 -8.95
C GLY A 248 -22.57 9.43 -10.24
N PHE A 249 -21.34 8.90 -10.21
CA PHE A 249 -20.84 8.14 -11.35
C PHE A 249 -19.83 7.08 -10.88
N ALA A 250 -20.31 5.82 -10.81
CA ALA A 250 -19.48 4.63 -10.64
C ALA A 250 -19.11 4.09 -12.02
N ALA A 251 -17.82 4.04 -12.34
CA ALA A 251 -17.31 3.45 -13.57
C ALA A 251 -17.07 1.94 -13.39
N ARG A 252 -17.75 1.17 -14.24
CA ARG A 252 -17.80 -0.29 -14.29
C ARG A 252 -16.63 -0.82 -15.13
N LEU A 253 -15.81 -1.71 -14.57
CA LEU A 253 -14.79 -2.48 -15.30
C LEU A 253 -15.47 -3.53 -16.18
N SER A 254 -15.28 -3.40 -17.50
CA SER A 254 -15.75 -4.36 -18.49
C SER A 254 -14.83 -5.59 -18.55
N ARG A 255 -15.45 -6.76 -18.42
CA ARG A 255 -14.87 -8.08 -18.72
C ARG A 255 -14.67 -8.21 -20.23
N SER A 256 -13.50 -8.68 -20.65
CA SER A 256 -13.30 -9.22 -22.00
C SER A 256 -13.11 -10.73 -21.92
N ALA A 257 -13.88 -11.43 -22.75
CA ALA A 257 -13.97 -12.88 -22.83
C ALA A 257 -12.84 -13.48 -23.67
N ALA A 258 -12.37 -14.65 -23.26
CA ALA A 258 -11.54 -15.54 -24.07
C ALA A 258 -12.40 -16.26 -25.13
N PRO A 259 -11.85 -16.61 -26.29
CA PRO A 259 -12.40 -17.68 -27.11
C PRO A 259 -11.75 -19.03 -26.78
N ASP A 260 -12.65 -19.98 -26.57
CA ASP A 260 -12.49 -21.41 -26.43
C ASP A 260 -11.94 -22.05 -27.71
N SER A 261 -11.01 -23.00 -27.59
CA SER A 261 -10.78 -24.05 -28.59
C SER A 261 -9.80 -25.12 -28.09
N ARG A 262 -10.37 -26.29 -27.80
CA ARG A 262 -9.74 -27.62 -27.80
C ARG A 262 -10.68 -28.55 -28.59
N PRO A 263 -10.28 -29.79 -28.93
CA PRO A 263 -8.98 -30.25 -29.43
C PRO A 263 -9.16 -31.11 -30.71
N ALA A 264 -8.08 -31.44 -31.40
CA ALA A 264 -8.06 -32.57 -32.32
C ALA A 264 -6.75 -33.37 -32.14
N GLY A 265 -6.89 -34.62 -31.71
CA GLY A 265 -5.97 -35.70 -32.07
C GLY A 265 -6.77 -36.76 -32.84
N PRO A 266 -6.22 -37.95 -33.13
CA PRO A 266 -4.81 -38.32 -33.28
C PRO A 266 -4.54 -38.96 -34.67
N ARG A 267 -3.28 -38.95 -35.13
CA ARG A 267 -2.59 -40.02 -35.85
C ARG A 267 -1.09 -39.88 -35.67
#